data_AF-A0A3B8U0U1-F1
#
_entry.id   AF-A0A3B8U0U1-F1
#
_cell.length_a   1.000
_cell.length_b   1.000
_cell.length_c   1.000
_cell.angle_alpha   90.00
_cell.angle_beta   90.00
_cell.angle_gamma   90.00
#
_symmetry.space_group_name_H-M   'P 1'
#
loop_
_entity.id
_entity.type
_entity.pdbx_description
1 polymer ?
#
loop_
_entity_poly.entity_id
_entity_poly.type
_entity_poly.pdbx_seq_one_letter_code
_entity_poly.pdbx_strand_id
1 'polypeptide(L)'
;MKILRCCFLALCAASELFLIIFGIIGISIYAGDPEPGVPMLMVVSETVCAVVLLGLTVFSLYRVIKGVRAPILRPFLMKIPAVFLWMGVVWFSLDIPEAGWLAVIVAILLGGLILLLPDHGGIGRRNERPQKVRLPEFRSDKAEWAFEEAAIEDLRLHGQNIDTGTAEGRQALDDYLRNLTDEESDRIYDCAGMPIACFLGWLIARNLVSEEFLSIMRREDLEAVRNERLTPSAVLQNMDYVLSREDIRPEAHKFMDFYYETWNLEEFGPYNHRRHQYFADYYKVVCSGYDVPRYYCAPFTLGNFHRLCEVLDLRYREFTEPGFDEEKLEATGRKVRSQYFAKEAELLMEPGVSDEYADRCAAAFEYMGEHLVGELSGNLIEYCPEELAEENMLPEKVLPHFEPIKMAVLKPDTEDAPPAYLLLGESDWEEEHGLSFTVIGEYVVSCAYYSDAASPWEEDLQWKYRIRKDAEDGNYCMANVIPERFGGSGTADNQVRIPAAAAARKDEYDDLVEALYMRKMASSYDCRLTYDGDVPNYLFISATNGKVRTYADSMPLR
;
A
#
# COMPACT_ATOMS: atom_id res chain seq x y z
N MET A 1 15.82 -10.26 28.13
CA MET A 1 14.52 -10.89 28.53
C MET A 1 14.61 -12.37 28.94
N LYS A 2 15.23 -13.29 28.17
CA LYS A 2 15.27 -14.72 28.53
C LYS A 2 15.94 -14.99 29.89
N ILE A 3 17.09 -14.36 30.14
CA ILE A 3 17.84 -14.50 31.41
C ILE A 3 16.97 -14.08 32.61
N LEU A 4 16.33 -12.91 32.54
CA LEU A 4 15.44 -12.41 33.59
C LEU A 4 14.28 -13.38 33.91
N ARG A 5 13.67 -13.99 32.88
CA ARG A 5 12.60 -14.99 33.04
C ARG A 5 13.10 -16.25 33.74
N CYS A 6 14.30 -16.73 33.39
CA CYS A 6 14.92 -17.88 34.06
C CYS A 6 15.25 -17.57 35.52
N CYS A 7 15.80 -16.37 35.82
CA CYS A 7 16.08 -15.95 37.19
C CYS A 7 14.80 -15.87 38.04
N PHE A 8 13.71 -15.33 37.50
CA PHE A 8 12.42 -15.27 38.19
C PHE A 8 11.86 -16.67 38.48
N LEU A 9 11.83 -17.57 37.49
CA LEU A 9 11.35 -18.94 37.68
C LEU A 9 12.23 -19.75 38.64
N ALA A 10 13.55 -19.52 38.63
CA ALA A 10 14.46 -20.14 39.59
C ALA A 10 14.18 -19.68 41.03
N LEU A 11 13.85 -18.40 41.23
CA LEU A 11 13.46 -17.88 42.55
C LEU A 11 12.15 -18.51 43.02
N CYS A 12 11.13 -18.62 42.15
CA CYS A 12 9.89 -19.31 42.48
C CYS A 12 10.13 -20.78 42.87
N ALA A 13 10.94 -21.51 42.09
CA ALA A 13 11.26 -22.90 42.37
C ALA A 13 11.98 -23.06 43.72
N ALA A 14 12.89 -22.14 44.06
CA ALA A 14 13.57 -22.14 45.35
C ALA A 14 12.59 -21.92 46.52
N SER A 15 11.63 -20.99 46.38
CA SER A 15 10.60 -20.77 47.40
C SER A 15 9.67 -21.97 47.58
N GLU A 16 9.28 -22.64 46.48
CA GLU A 16 8.42 -23.82 46.53
C GLU A 16 9.14 -25.03 47.12
N LEU A 17 10.43 -25.20 46.81
CA LEU A 17 11.26 -26.23 47.42
C LEU A 17 11.40 -26.01 48.94
N PHE A 18 11.56 -24.76 49.37
CA PHE A 18 11.58 -24.43 50.80
C PHE A 18 10.26 -24.81 51.49
N LEU A 19 9.10 -24.51 50.88
CA LEU A 19 7.80 -24.91 51.40
C LEU A 19 7.63 -26.44 51.49
N ILE A 20 8.13 -27.19 50.50
CA ILE A 20 8.12 -28.66 50.54
C ILE A 20 8.95 -29.19 51.71
N ILE A 21 10.16 -28.66 51.90
CA ILE A 21 11.04 -29.05 53.02
C ILE A 21 10.37 -28.73 54.36
N PHE A 22 9.78 -27.55 54.47
CA PHE A 22 9.04 -27.14 55.67
C PHE A 22 7.85 -28.07 55.95
N GLY A 23 7.08 -28.42 54.91
CA GLY A 23 5.97 -29.37 55.00
C GLY A 23 6.41 -30.77 55.43
N ILE A 24 7.50 -31.31 54.88
CA ILE A 24 8.06 -32.62 55.29
C ILE A 24 8.50 -32.59 56.76
N ILE A 25 9.15 -31.52 57.20
CA ILE A 25 9.53 -31.34 58.61
C ILE A 25 8.27 -31.29 59.49
N GLY A 26 7.26 -30.50 59.08
CA GLY A 26 5.98 -30.40 59.76
C GLY A 26 5.29 -31.76 59.90
N ILE A 27 5.14 -32.53 58.81
CA ILE A 27 4.58 -33.89 58.85
C ILE A 27 5.35 -34.75 59.85
N SER A 28 6.68 -34.70 59.84
CA SER A 28 7.52 -35.50 60.74
C SER A 28 7.33 -35.13 62.21
N ILE A 29 7.12 -33.85 62.51
CA ILE A 29 6.87 -33.35 63.87
C ILE A 29 5.47 -33.75 64.33
N TYR A 30 4.45 -33.50 63.51
CA TYR A 30 3.05 -33.73 63.88
C TYR A 30 2.60 -35.20 63.80
N ALA A 31 3.31 -36.05 63.04
CA ALA A 31 3.03 -37.50 63.00
C ALA A 31 3.34 -38.22 64.32
N GLY A 32 4.22 -37.65 65.15
CA GLY A 32 4.58 -38.20 66.46
C GLY A 32 3.81 -37.58 67.63
N ASP A 33 2.97 -36.57 67.38
CA ASP A 33 2.23 -35.86 68.41
C ASP A 33 0.82 -36.48 68.56
N PRO A 34 0.43 -36.98 69.76
CA PRO A 34 -0.90 -37.53 69.98
C PRO A 34 -2.02 -36.47 69.98
N GLU A 35 -1.70 -35.18 70.18
CA GLU A 35 -2.66 -34.07 70.17
C GLU A 35 -2.12 -32.88 69.38
N PRO A 36 -1.95 -33.02 68.04
CA PRO A 36 -1.33 -31.98 67.25
C PRO A 36 -2.22 -30.73 67.24
N GLY A 37 -1.64 -29.57 67.58
CA GLY A 37 -2.34 -28.27 67.56
C GLY A 37 -2.82 -27.81 66.18
N VAL A 38 -2.51 -28.57 65.12
CA VAL A 38 -2.99 -28.36 63.75
C VAL A 38 -3.37 -29.73 63.15
N PRO A 39 -4.51 -29.85 62.46
CA PRO A 39 -4.88 -31.10 61.78
C PRO A 39 -3.79 -31.59 60.83
N MET A 40 -3.38 -32.86 60.95
CA MET A 40 -2.35 -33.46 60.10
C MET A 40 -2.68 -33.34 58.61
N LEU A 41 -3.97 -33.40 58.26
CA LEU A 41 -4.45 -33.22 56.89
C LEU A 41 -4.09 -31.84 56.30
N MET A 42 -4.03 -30.78 57.12
CA MET A 42 -3.61 -29.45 56.68
C MET A 42 -2.14 -29.43 56.27
N VAL A 43 -1.26 -30.04 57.09
CA VAL A 43 0.19 -30.08 56.83
C VAL A 43 0.51 -30.95 55.62
N VAL A 44 -0.18 -32.09 55.49
CA VAL A 44 -0.06 -32.98 54.32
C VAL A 44 -0.54 -32.27 53.05
N SER A 45 -1.71 -31.63 53.09
CA SER A 45 -2.26 -30.93 51.93
C SER A 45 -1.42 -29.71 51.51
N GLU A 46 -0.83 -28.98 52.46
CA GLU A 46 0.13 -27.90 52.19
C GLU A 46 1.36 -28.43 51.44
N THR A 47 1.93 -29.53 51.92
CA THR A 47 3.08 -30.18 51.28
C THR A 47 2.75 -30.63 49.86
N VAL A 48 1.58 -31.24 49.65
CA VAL A 48 1.10 -31.66 48.32
C VAL A 48 0.88 -30.44 47.41
N CYS A 49 0.30 -29.36 47.92
CA CYS A 49 0.12 -28.13 47.15
C CYS A 49 1.48 -27.56 46.69
N ALA A 50 2.46 -27.48 47.60
CA ALA A 50 3.81 -27.00 47.28
C ALA A 50 4.50 -27.85 46.18
N VAL A 51 4.31 -29.18 46.19
CA VAL A 51 4.79 -30.08 45.12
C VAL A 51 4.12 -29.78 43.78
N VAL A 52 2.80 -29.55 43.76
CA VAL A 52 2.06 -29.19 42.54
C VAL A 52 2.55 -27.85 41.97
N LEU A 53 2.74 -26.84 42.83
CA LEU A 53 3.27 -25.54 42.44
C LEU A 53 4.67 -25.66 41.84
N LEU A 54 5.56 -26.45 42.46
CA LEU A 54 6.89 -26.73 41.93
C LEU A 54 6.83 -27.42 40.56
N GLY A 55 5.93 -28.39 40.37
CA GLY A 55 5.70 -29.04 39.09
C GLY A 55 5.34 -28.05 37.97
N LEU A 56 4.45 -27.09 38.26
CA LEU A 56 4.09 -26.02 37.32
C LEU A 56 5.26 -25.09 37.00
N THR A 57 6.09 -24.77 37.99
CA THR A 57 7.30 -23.94 37.80
C THR A 57 8.35 -24.66 36.97
N VAL A 58 8.64 -25.93 37.25
CA VAL A 58 9.59 -26.75 36.49
C VAL A 58 9.12 -26.93 35.04
N PHE A 59 7.83 -27.18 34.83
CA PHE A 59 7.26 -27.25 33.49
C PHE A 59 7.42 -25.91 32.72
N SER A 60 7.22 -24.78 33.39
CA SER A 60 7.46 -23.46 32.82
C SER A 60 8.93 -23.25 32.45
N LEU A 61 9.84 -23.61 33.34
CA LEU A 61 11.28 -23.51 33.13
C LEU A 61 11.74 -24.36 31.94
N TYR A 62 11.26 -25.61 31.86
CA TYR A 62 11.54 -26.51 30.73
C TYR A 62 11.10 -25.91 29.38
N ARG A 63 9.91 -25.30 29.31
CA ARG A 63 9.41 -24.64 28.09
C ARG A 63 10.25 -23.43 27.70
N VAL A 64 10.68 -22.63 28.68
CA VAL A 64 11.58 -21.48 28.45
C VAL A 64 12.93 -21.93 27.90
N ILE A 65 13.51 -22.99 28.47
CA ILE A 65 14.79 -23.58 28.01
C ILE A 65 14.66 -24.12 26.58
N LYS A 66 13.55 -24.80 26.25
CA LYS A 66 13.26 -25.32 24.90
C LYS A 66 12.91 -24.25 23.87
N GLY A 67 12.90 -22.96 24.25
CA GLY A 67 12.61 -21.86 23.33
C GLY A 67 11.15 -21.82 22.85
N VAL A 68 10.25 -22.56 23.49
CA VAL A 68 8.81 -22.54 23.17
C VAL A 68 8.26 -21.18 23.59
N ARG A 69 7.81 -20.38 22.61
CA ARG A 69 7.33 -19.00 22.81
C ARG A 69 5.98 -18.87 23.56
N ALA A 70 5.49 -19.94 24.18
CA ALA A 70 4.25 -19.85 24.94
C ALA A 70 4.44 -18.93 26.17
N PRO A 71 3.44 -18.13 26.53
CA PRO A 71 3.53 -17.24 27.67
C PRO A 71 3.65 -18.07 28.95
N ILE A 72 4.69 -17.78 29.75
CA ILE A 72 4.90 -18.26 31.14
C ILE A 72 3.63 -18.03 32.00
N LEU A 73 2.76 -17.13 31.55
CA LEU A 73 1.50 -16.74 32.14
C LEU A 73 0.56 -17.92 32.44
N ARG A 74 0.32 -18.88 31.53
CA ARG A 74 -0.70 -19.92 31.76
C ARG A 74 -0.33 -20.87 32.91
N PRO A 75 0.87 -21.50 32.94
CA PRO A 75 1.29 -22.27 34.10
C PRO A 75 1.39 -21.47 35.40
N PHE A 76 1.73 -20.17 35.32
CA PHE A 76 1.76 -19.28 36.48
C PHE A 76 0.34 -19.01 37.02
N LEU A 77 -0.62 -18.71 36.15
CA LEU A 77 -2.02 -18.50 36.53
C LEU A 77 -2.65 -19.77 37.11
N MET A 78 -2.25 -20.96 36.64
CA MET A 78 -2.70 -22.25 37.19
C MET A 78 -2.29 -22.48 38.65
N LYS A 79 -1.38 -21.67 39.21
CA LYS A 79 -1.07 -21.70 40.65
C LYS A 79 -2.21 -21.18 41.51
N ILE A 80 -2.99 -20.22 41.01
CA ILE A 80 -4.12 -19.62 41.73
C ILE A 80 -5.19 -20.68 42.07
N PRO A 81 -5.75 -21.44 41.11
CA PRO A 81 -6.73 -22.48 41.45
C PRO A 81 -6.13 -23.60 42.31
N ALA A 82 -4.83 -23.92 42.18
CA ALA A 82 -4.17 -24.90 43.04
C ALA A 82 -4.14 -24.46 44.52
N VAL A 83 -3.92 -23.17 44.79
CA VAL A 83 -3.97 -22.60 46.15
C VAL A 83 -5.40 -22.60 46.69
N PHE A 84 -6.41 -22.27 45.87
CA PHE A 84 -7.81 -22.32 46.30
C PHE A 84 -8.27 -23.76 46.61
N LEU A 85 -7.82 -24.77 45.87
CA LEU A 85 -8.09 -26.17 46.21
C LEU A 85 -7.47 -26.56 47.55
N TRP A 86 -6.24 -26.11 47.82
CA TRP A 86 -5.61 -26.31 49.13
C TRP A 86 -6.38 -25.61 50.25
N MET A 87 -6.78 -24.36 50.07
CA MET A 87 -7.62 -23.64 51.04
C MET A 87 -8.94 -24.38 51.32
N GLY A 88 -9.53 -24.99 50.30
CA GLY A 88 -10.71 -25.85 50.46
C GLY A 88 -10.45 -27.01 51.43
N VAL A 89 -9.34 -27.74 51.25
CA VAL A 89 -8.95 -28.85 52.14
C VAL A 89 -8.67 -28.35 53.56
N VAL A 90 -8.03 -27.19 53.71
CA VAL A 90 -7.79 -26.56 55.01
C VAL A 90 -9.09 -26.25 55.72
N TRP A 91 -10.04 -25.60 55.04
CA TRP A 91 -11.33 -25.23 55.65
C TRP A 91 -12.21 -26.43 55.99
N PHE A 92 -12.18 -27.50 55.19
CA PHE A 92 -12.81 -28.77 55.56
C PHE A 92 -12.14 -29.40 56.79
N SER A 93 -10.82 -29.28 56.93
CA SER A 93 -10.08 -29.80 58.09
C SER A 93 -10.33 -29.01 59.37
N LEU A 94 -10.86 -27.79 59.25
CA LEU A 94 -11.25 -26.91 60.36
C LEU A 94 -12.77 -26.97 60.64
N ASP A 95 -13.49 -27.93 60.06
CA ASP A 95 -14.94 -28.09 60.17
C ASP A 95 -15.75 -26.85 59.72
N ILE A 96 -15.27 -26.13 58.68
CA ILE A 96 -15.97 -25.00 58.05
C ILE A 96 -16.34 -25.37 56.60
N PRO A 97 -17.37 -26.22 56.40
CA PRO A 97 -17.68 -26.79 55.10
C PRO A 97 -18.15 -25.76 54.07
N GLU A 98 -18.85 -24.70 54.48
CA GLU A 98 -19.35 -23.64 53.58
C GLU A 98 -18.18 -22.90 52.92
N ALA A 99 -17.17 -22.57 53.71
CA ALA A 99 -15.96 -21.96 53.20
C ALA A 99 -15.23 -22.95 52.28
N GLY A 100 -15.07 -24.20 52.71
CA GLY A 100 -14.43 -25.27 51.93
C GLY A 100 -15.01 -25.41 50.52
N TRP A 101 -16.34 -25.47 50.42
CA TRP A 101 -17.05 -25.54 49.13
C TRP A 101 -16.88 -24.28 48.28
N LEU A 102 -16.92 -23.09 48.88
CA LEU A 102 -16.71 -21.83 48.16
C LEU A 102 -15.32 -21.80 47.50
N ALA A 103 -14.27 -22.22 48.21
CA ALA A 103 -12.91 -22.28 47.67
C ALA A 103 -12.79 -23.25 46.48
N VAL A 104 -13.44 -24.42 46.56
CA VAL A 104 -13.47 -25.40 45.47
C VAL A 104 -14.19 -24.84 44.23
N ILE A 105 -15.35 -24.19 44.41
CA ILE A 105 -16.11 -23.59 43.31
C ILE A 105 -15.27 -22.50 42.62
N VAL A 106 -14.63 -21.62 43.39
CA VAL A 106 -13.75 -20.57 42.84
C VAL A 106 -12.57 -21.17 42.09
N ALA A 107 -11.95 -22.25 42.60
CA ALA A 107 -10.87 -22.93 41.90
C ALA A 107 -11.31 -23.51 40.55
N ILE A 108 -12.50 -24.12 40.48
CA ILE A 108 -13.06 -24.68 39.23
C ILE A 108 -13.35 -23.57 38.22
N LEU A 109 -13.98 -22.48 38.65
CA LEU A 109 -14.29 -21.33 37.77
C LEU A 109 -13.03 -20.68 37.22
N LEU A 110 -12.04 -20.41 38.08
CA LEU A 110 -10.76 -19.82 37.65
C LEU A 110 -9.98 -20.78 36.76
N GLY A 111 -9.93 -22.07 37.10
CA GLY A 111 -9.31 -23.10 36.26
C GLY A 111 -9.96 -23.17 34.88
N GLY A 112 -11.30 -23.19 34.83
CA GLY A 112 -12.07 -23.15 33.58
C GLY A 112 -11.76 -21.88 32.76
N LEU A 113 -11.77 -20.70 33.38
CA LEU A 113 -11.44 -19.45 32.71
C LEU A 113 -10.01 -19.43 32.15
N ILE A 114 -9.03 -19.91 32.93
CA ILE A 114 -7.62 -20.01 32.50
C ILE A 114 -7.45 -21.04 31.37
N LEU A 115 -8.28 -22.09 31.34
CA LEU A 115 -8.30 -23.06 30.23
C LEU A 115 -8.97 -22.50 28.98
N LEU A 116 -9.95 -21.61 29.13
CA LEU A 116 -10.65 -20.89 28.05
C LEU A 116 -9.85 -19.71 27.50
N LEU A 117 -8.87 -19.17 28.24
CA LEU A 117 -7.92 -18.22 27.69
C LEU A 117 -7.30 -18.86 26.44
N PRO A 118 -7.50 -18.28 25.23
CA PRO A 118 -6.93 -18.80 24.01
C PRO A 118 -5.44 -19.05 24.24
N ASP A 119 -4.86 -20.09 23.64
CA ASP A 119 -3.41 -20.26 23.66
C ASP A 119 -2.77 -19.09 22.89
N HIS A 120 -2.60 -17.96 23.57
CA HIS A 120 -1.92 -16.75 23.09
C HIS A 120 -0.41 -17.00 22.86
N GLY A 121 0.01 -18.27 22.91
CA GLY A 121 1.34 -18.77 22.56
C GLY A 121 1.48 -19.25 21.12
N GLY A 122 0.51 -18.95 20.24
CA GLY A 122 0.53 -19.35 18.82
C GLY A 122 -0.15 -18.36 17.88
N ILE A 123 -1.15 -17.60 18.33
CA ILE A 123 -1.53 -16.36 17.65
C ILE A 123 -0.61 -15.27 18.18
N GLY A 124 0.66 -15.37 17.81
CA GLY A 124 1.26 -14.14 17.35
C GLY A 124 0.32 -13.63 16.26
N ARG A 125 -0.52 -12.64 16.60
CA ARG A 125 -0.39 -11.37 15.87
C ARG A 125 1.09 -11.07 15.96
N ARG A 126 1.81 -11.66 15.02
CA ARG A 126 3.15 -11.30 14.68
C ARG A 126 2.91 -9.80 14.52
N ASN A 127 3.55 -8.98 15.34
CA ASN A 127 4.30 -7.89 14.74
C ASN A 127 5.30 -8.48 13.70
N GLU A 128 4.83 -9.28 12.74
CA GLU A 128 4.92 -8.89 11.36
C GLU A 128 4.56 -7.40 11.41
N ARG A 129 5.61 -6.57 11.47
CA ARG A 129 5.73 -5.57 10.41
C ARG A 129 5.07 -6.21 9.20
N PRO A 130 3.87 -5.75 8.80
CA PRO A 130 2.95 -6.47 7.91
C PRO A 130 3.82 -7.25 6.95
N GLN A 131 3.87 -8.61 7.04
CA GLN A 131 4.96 -9.44 6.51
C GLN A 131 5.32 -8.82 5.19
N LYS A 132 6.39 -7.98 5.15
CA LYS A 132 6.51 -6.94 4.10
C LYS A 132 6.23 -7.69 2.85
N VAL A 133 5.06 -7.46 2.23
CA VAL A 133 4.63 -8.26 1.10
C VAL A 133 5.80 -8.07 0.18
N ARG A 134 6.61 -9.13 0.03
CA ARG A 134 7.87 -8.98 -0.67
C ARG A 134 7.38 -8.92 -2.08
N LEU A 135 7.27 -7.69 -2.57
CA LEU A 135 6.98 -7.42 -3.96
C LEU A 135 7.90 -8.34 -4.75
N PRO A 136 7.34 -9.13 -5.68
CA PRO A 136 8.16 -10.04 -6.46
C PRO A 136 9.26 -9.22 -7.12
N GLU A 137 10.51 -9.55 -6.81
CA GLU A 137 11.67 -8.83 -7.32
C GLU A 137 11.75 -9.02 -8.84
N PHE A 138 11.93 -7.93 -9.59
CA PHE A 138 12.23 -7.98 -11.01
C PHE A 138 13.49 -8.81 -11.23
N ARG A 139 13.39 -9.87 -12.04
CA ARG A 139 14.52 -10.76 -12.36
C ARG A 139 15.07 -10.50 -13.75
N SER A 140 14.19 -10.54 -14.74
CA SER A 140 14.51 -10.25 -16.13
C SER A 140 13.24 -9.99 -16.92
N ASP A 141 13.38 -9.34 -18.07
CA ASP A 141 12.38 -9.28 -19.14
C ASP A 141 13.02 -9.75 -20.45
N LYS A 142 12.25 -10.39 -21.33
CA LYS A 142 12.75 -11.02 -22.57
C LYS A 142 11.75 -10.88 -23.71
N ALA A 143 12.23 -10.50 -24.89
CA ALA A 143 11.40 -10.49 -26.11
C ALA A 143 10.77 -11.86 -26.41
N GLU A 144 11.47 -12.96 -26.13
CA GLU A 144 10.95 -14.33 -26.28
C GLU A 144 9.60 -14.52 -25.57
N TRP A 145 9.40 -13.91 -24.40
CA TRP A 145 8.15 -14.06 -23.63
C TRP A 145 6.97 -13.31 -24.25
N ALA A 146 7.25 -12.28 -25.05
CA ALA A 146 6.27 -11.47 -25.77
C ALA A 146 6.14 -11.87 -27.25
N PHE A 147 6.99 -12.76 -27.77
CA PHE A 147 7.05 -13.09 -29.20
C PHE A 147 5.72 -13.58 -29.77
N GLU A 148 5.02 -14.47 -29.06
CA GLU A 148 3.71 -14.97 -29.51
C GLU A 148 2.67 -13.83 -29.56
N GLU A 149 2.64 -12.95 -28.55
CA GLU A 149 1.74 -11.79 -28.53
C GLU A 149 2.06 -10.80 -29.67
N ALA A 150 3.35 -10.57 -29.97
CA ALA A 150 3.80 -9.76 -31.09
C ALA A 150 3.44 -10.38 -32.45
N ALA A 151 3.55 -11.70 -32.60
CA ALA A 151 3.17 -12.42 -33.82
C ALA A 151 1.66 -12.33 -34.09
N ILE A 152 0.83 -12.44 -33.04
CA ILE A 152 -0.63 -12.24 -33.15
C ILE A 152 -0.93 -10.80 -33.60
N GLU A 153 -0.21 -9.82 -33.08
CA GLU A 153 -0.38 -8.44 -33.49
C GLU A 153 0.05 -8.19 -34.94
N ASP A 154 1.18 -8.75 -35.40
CA ASP A 154 1.64 -8.68 -36.79
C ASP A 154 0.62 -9.28 -37.76
N LEU A 155 0.05 -10.46 -37.43
CA LEU A 155 -1.04 -11.08 -38.20
C LEU A 155 -2.24 -10.14 -38.37
N ARG A 156 -2.65 -9.48 -37.27
CA ARG A 156 -3.78 -8.54 -37.29
C ARG A 156 -3.48 -7.32 -38.15
N LEU A 157 -2.25 -6.80 -38.13
CA LEU A 157 -1.82 -5.71 -39.00
C LEU A 157 -1.87 -6.08 -40.50
N HIS A 158 -1.70 -7.36 -40.81
CA HIS A 158 -1.87 -7.91 -42.17
C HIS A 158 -3.32 -8.32 -42.49
N GLY A 159 -4.29 -7.93 -41.66
CA GLY A 159 -5.72 -8.14 -41.88
C GLY A 159 -6.24 -9.52 -41.46
N GLN A 160 -5.43 -10.32 -40.75
CA GLN A 160 -5.85 -11.63 -40.23
C GLN A 160 -6.18 -11.52 -38.75
N ASN A 161 -7.47 -11.58 -38.42
CA ASN A 161 -7.91 -11.60 -37.02
C ASN A 161 -8.16 -13.05 -36.58
N ILE A 162 -7.35 -13.55 -35.65
CA ILE A 162 -7.41 -14.93 -35.16
C ILE A 162 -7.83 -14.98 -33.68
N ASP A 163 -8.75 -15.88 -33.36
CA ASP A 163 -9.08 -16.16 -31.96
C ASP A 163 -8.28 -17.35 -31.41
N THR A 164 -7.11 -17.07 -30.83
CA THR A 164 -6.26 -18.06 -30.14
C THR A 164 -6.92 -18.81 -28.97
N GLY A 165 -8.12 -18.41 -28.53
CA GLY A 165 -8.92 -19.19 -27.57
C GLY A 165 -9.61 -20.41 -28.19
N THR A 166 -9.61 -20.52 -29.52
CA THR A 166 -10.20 -21.64 -30.29
C THR A 166 -9.11 -22.55 -30.83
N ALA A 167 -9.45 -23.81 -31.10
CA ALA A 167 -8.52 -24.78 -31.70
C ALA A 167 -8.10 -24.34 -33.11
N GLU A 168 -9.03 -23.81 -33.90
CA GLU A 168 -8.78 -23.30 -35.24
C GLU A 168 -7.85 -22.09 -35.23
N GLY A 169 -8.07 -21.13 -34.33
CA GLY A 169 -7.21 -19.96 -34.21
C GLY A 169 -5.81 -20.29 -33.72
N ARG A 170 -5.67 -21.27 -32.81
CA ARG A 170 -4.35 -21.76 -32.39
C ARG A 170 -3.62 -22.45 -33.54
N GLN A 171 -4.30 -23.31 -34.29
CA GLN A 171 -3.73 -23.97 -35.47
C GLN A 171 -3.27 -22.95 -36.52
N ALA A 172 -4.06 -21.89 -36.76
CA ALA A 172 -3.71 -20.83 -37.70
C ALA A 172 -2.44 -20.07 -37.26
N LEU A 173 -2.31 -19.76 -35.96
CA LEU A 173 -1.09 -19.16 -35.42
C LEU A 173 0.12 -20.08 -35.59
N ASP A 174 -0.02 -21.37 -35.23
CA ASP A 174 1.05 -22.35 -35.35
C ASP A 174 1.47 -22.56 -36.83
N ASP A 175 0.54 -22.46 -37.78
CA ASP A 175 0.83 -22.51 -39.21
C ASP A 175 1.53 -21.24 -39.68
N TYR A 176 1.12 -20.05 -39.20
CA TYR A 176 1.81 -18.80 -39.49
C TYR A 176 3.26 -18.81 -38.98
N LEU A 177 3.46 -19.15 -37.70
CA LEU A 177 4.79 -19.19 -37.07
C LEU A 177 5.75 -20.16 -37.79
N ARG A 178 5.25 -21.29 -38.31
CA ARG A 178 6.06 -22.26 -39.07
C ARG A 178 6.45 -21.80 -40.47
N ASN A 179 5.73 -20.84 -41.03
CA ASN A 179 5.95 -20.33 -42.39
C ASN A 179 6.62 -18.96 -42.42
N LEU A 180 6.96 -18.39 -41.25
CA LEU A 180 7.76 -17.17 -41.16
C LEU A 180 9.11 -17.34 -41.84
N THR A 181 9.49 -16.36 -42.65
CA THR A 181 10.88 -16.21 -43.08
C THR A 181 11.75 -15.74 -41.91
N ASP A 182 13.06 -15.97 -41.99
CA ASP A 182 14.01 -15.48 -40.97
C ASP A 182 13.88 -13.96 -40.78
N GLU A 183 13.74 -13.19 -41.87
CA GLU A 183 13.56 -11.74 -41.81
C GLU A 183 12.25 -11.31 -41.11
N GLU A 184 11.16 -12.05 -41.29
CA GLU A 184 9.89 -11.77 -40.60
C GLU A 184 9.96 -12.16 -39.12
N SER A 185 10.61 -13.29 -38.82
CA SER A 185 10.84 -13.73 -37.44
C SER A 185 11.67 -12.70 -36.67
N ASP A 186 12.79 -12.24 -37.25
CA ASP A 186 13.65 -11.21 -36.67
C ASP A 186 12.88 -9.90 -36.43
N ARG A 187 12.06 -9.48 -37.41
CA ARG A 187 11.21 -8.29 -37.27
C ARG A 187 10.21 -8.42 -36.11
N ILE A 188 9.53 -9.56 -35.98
CA ILE A 188 8.57 -9.78 -34.89
C ILE A 188 9.28 -9.82 -33.54
N TYR A 189 10.48 -10.41 -33.49
CA TYR A 189 11.30 -10.46 -32.30
C TYR A 189 11.76 -9.05 -31.87
N ASP A 190 12.20 -8.22 -32.83
CA ASP A 190 12.53 -6.80 -32.61
C ASP A 190 11.33 -6.02 -32.05
N CYS A 191 10.12 -6.27 -32.55
CA CYS A 191 8.88 -5.68 -32.04
C CYS A 191 8.55 -6.14 -30.62
N ALA A 192 8.67 -7.44 -30.34
CA ALA A 192 8.46 -7.99 -29.00
C ALA A 192 9.41 -7.36 -27.96
N GLY A 193 10.64 -7.04 -28.38
CA GLY A 193 11.65 -6.38 -27.55
C GLY A 193 11.54 -4.86 -27.45
N MET A 194 10.60 -4.20 -28.15
CA MET A 194 10.51 -2.74 -28.18
C MET A 194 10.26 -2.07 -26.81
N PRO A 195 9.34 -2.59 -25.95
CA PRO A 195 9.18 -2.05 -24.59
C PRO A 195 10.48 -2.10 -23.78
N ILE A 196 11.20 -3.22 -23.87
CA ILE A 196 12.50 -3.45 -23.20
C ILE A 196 13.54 -2.48 -23.74
N ALA A 197 13.57 -2.25 -25.06
CA ALA A 197 14.48 -1.33 -25.72
C ALA A 197 14.29 0.10 -25.23
N CYS A 198 13.06 0.59 -25.22
CA CYS A 198 12.74 1.92 -24.71
C CYS A 198 13.17 2.08 -23.25
N PHE A 199 12.89 1.07 -22.42
CA PHE A 199 13.28 1.12 -21.01
C PHE A 199 14.80 1.09 -20.80
N LEU A 200 15.54 0.25 -21.54
CA LEU A 200 17.01 0.23 -21.51
C LEU A 200 17.59 1.57 -21.97
N GLY A 201 17.02 2.18 -23.02
CA GLY A 201 17.44 3.50 -23.49
C GLY A 201 17.37 4.55 -22.38
N TRP A 202 16.31 4.54 -21.59
CA TRP A 202 16.16 5.41 -20.43
C TRP A 202 17.23 5.14 -19.35
N LEU A 203 17.49 3.87 -19.01
CA LEU A 203 18.55 3.48 -18.06
C LEU A 203 19.94 3.97 -18.52
N ILE A 204 20.27 3.79 -19.81
CA ILE A 204 21.53 4.22 -20.39
C ILE A 204 21.68 5.75 -20.28
N ALA A 205 20.62 6.49 -20.61
CA ALA A 205 20.61 7.94 -20.61
C ALA A 205 20.76 8.55 -19.19
N ARG A 206 20.33 7.84 -18.14
CA ARG A 206 20.46 8.27 -16.73
C ARG A 206 21.62 7.62 -16.00
N ASN A 207 22.45 6.86 -16.71
CA ASN A 207 23.59 6.15 -16.15
C ASN A 207 23.19 5.15 -15.04
N LEU A 208 22.05 4.49 -15.21
CA LEU A 208 21.47 3.51 -14.29
C LEU A 208 21.77 2.05 -14.68
N VAL A 209 22.65 1.84 -15.67
CA VAL A 209 23.16 0.51 -16.06
C VAL A 209 24.34 0.08 -15.19
N SER A 210 24.43 -1.21 -14.87
CA SER A 210 25.44 -1.79 -13.98
C SER A 210 26.84 -1.76 -14.57
N GLU A 211 27.86 -1.93 -13.73
CA GLU A 211 29.25 -2.03 -14.21
C GLU A 211 29.47 -3.33 -15.01
N GLU A 212 28.74 -4.39 -14.67
CA GLU A 212 28.71 -5.65 -15.43
C GLU A 212 28.22 -5.40 -16.87
N PHE A 213 27.11 -4.68 -17.03
CA PHE A 213 26.59 -4.30 -18.35
C PHE A 213 27.61 -3.46 -19.14
N LEU A 214 28.22 -2.46 -18.47
CA LEU A 214 29.27 -1.63 -19.07
C LEU A 214 30.52 -2.41 -19.48
N SER A 215 30.79 -3.56 -18.85
CA SER A 215 31.95 -4.40 -19.16
C SER A 215 31.77 -5.27 -20.41
N ILE A 216 30.52 -5.56 -20.77
CA ILE A 216 30.15 -6.41 -21.92
C ILE A 216 29.89 -5.54 -23.15
N MET A 217 29.34 -4.33 -22.96
CA MET A 217 29.00 -3.41 -24.03
C MET A 217 30.17 -2.51 -24.45
N ARG A 218 30.24 -2.18 -25.75
CA ARG A 218 31.22 -1.20 -26.26
C ARG A 218 30.83 0.19 -25.78
N ARG A 219 31.80 0.95 -25.27
CA ARG A 219 31.57 2.33 -24.81
C ARG A 219 31.03 3.23 -25.92
N GLU A 220 31.50 3.03 -27.15
CA GLU A 220 31.06 3.80 -28.31
C GLU A 220 29.55 3.62 -28.59
N ASP A 221 29.02 2.41 -28.42
CA ASP A 221 27.60 2.12 -28.67
C ASP A 221 26.72 2.77 -27.61
N LEU A 222 27.14 2.74 -26.34
CA LEU A 222 26.43 3.40 -25.24
C LEU A 222 26.43 4.93 -25.39
N GLU A 223 27.57 5.51 -25.77
CA GLU A 223 27.65 6.93 -26.10
C GLU A 223 26.80 7.27 -27.33
N ALA A 224 26.72 6.38 -28.33
CA ALA A 224 25.88 6.59 -29.49
C ALA A 224 24.39 6.59 -29.13
N VAL A 225 23.94 5.71 -28.22
CA VAL A 225 22.55 5.74 -27.70
C VAL A 225 22.28 7.01 -26.90
N ARG A 226 23.19 7.40 -26.00
CA ARG A 226 23.04 8.65 -25.22
C ARG A 226 22.94 9.90 -26.10
N ASN A 227 23.64 9.89 -27.23
CA ASN A 227 23.64 10.97 -28.20
C ASN A 227 22.63 10.75 -29.34
N GLU A 228 21.70 9.79 -29.20
CA GLU A 228 20.61 9.51 -30.14
C GLU A 228 21.07 9.18 -31.58
N ARG A 229 22.31 8.72 -31.73
CA ARG A 229 22.89 8.26 -33.00
C ARG A 229 22.63 6.78 -33.25
N LEU A 230 22.31 6.03 -32.20
CA LEU A 230 21.98 4.61 -32.23
C LEU A 230 20.68 4.40 -31.44
N THR A 231 19.80 3.53 -31.92
CA THR A 231 18.59 3.17 -31.19
C THR A 231 18.92 2.19 -30.05
N PRO A 232 18.17 2.22 -28.94
CA PRO A 232 18.34 1.22 -27.87
C PRO A 232 18.14 -0.22 -28.35
N SER A 233 17.30 -0.44 -29.36
CA SER A 233 17.05 -1.77 -29.95
C SER A 233 18.32 -2.38 -30.56
N ALA A 234 19.16 -1.58 -31.23
CA ALA A 234 20.41 -2.05 -31.82
C ALA A 234 21.43 -2.53 -30.77
N VAL A 235 21.35 -2.00 -29.54
CA VAL A 235 22.13 -2.48 -28.39
C VAL A 235 21.59 -3.83 -27.92
N LEU A 236 20.27 -3.96 -27.76
CA LEU A 236 19.62 -5.19 -27.31
C LEU A 236 19.73 -6.37 -28.27
N GLN A 237 19.83 -6.14 -29.58
CA GLN A 237 20.05 -7.21 -30.56
C GLN A 237 21.32 -8.04 -30.23
N ASN A 238 22.34 -7.42 -29.64
CA ASN A 238 23.56 -8.13 -29.20
C ASN A 238 23.36 -8.95 -27.92
N MET A 239 22.25 -8.73 -27.21
CA MET A 239 21.88 -9.36 -25.94
C MET A 239 20.64 -10.25 -26.06
N ASP A 240 20.23 -10.55 -27.30
CA ASP A 240 19.02 -11.35 -27.56
C ASP A 240 17.76 -10.76 -26.89
N TYR A 241 17.69 -9.42 -26.82
CA TYR A 241 16.60 -8.67 -26.17
C TYR A 241 16.28 -9.13 -24.73
N VAL A 242 17.32 -9.54 -24.00
CA VAL A 242 17.23 -9.85 -22.56
C VAL A 242 17.71 -8.65 -21.76
N LEU A 243 16.85 -8.15 -20.86
CA LEU A 243 17.24 -7.23 -19.80
C LEU A 243 17.14 -7.94 -18.47
N SER A 244 18.27 -8.15 -17.80
CA SER A 244 18.33 -8.79 -16.49
C SER A 244 18.49 -7.77 -15.36
N ARG A 245 18.17 -8.16 -14.13
CA ARG A 245 18.39 -7.33 -12.95
C ARG A 245 19.87 -6.95 -12.79
N GLU A 246 20.75 -7.87 -13.15
CA GLU A 246 22.21 -7.70 -13.11
C GLU A 246 22.71 -6.63 -14.06
N ASP A 247 21.95 -6.27 -15.09
CA ASP A 247 22.29 -5.20 -16.04
C ASP A 247 21.99 -3.79 -15.49
N ILE A 248 21.31 -3.73 -14.34
CA ILE A 248 20.77 -2.50 -13.74
C ILE A 248 21.52 -2.20 -12.44
N ARG A 249 21.82 -0.92 -12.19
CA ARG A 249 22.45 -0.51 -10.92
C ARG A 249 21.55 -0.82 -9.72
N PRO A 250 22.14 -1.23 -8.57
CA PRO A 250 21.39 -1.51 -7.35
C PRO A 250 20.49 -0.37 -6.86
N GLU A 251 20.83 0.88 -7.19
CA GLU A 251 20.04 2.06 -6.83
C GLU A 251 18.68 2.13 -7.54
N ALA A 252 18.55 1.56 -8.75
CA ALA A 252 17.28 1.52 -9.49
C ALA A 252 16.47 0.25 -9.21
N HIS A 253 17.04 -0.77 -8.56
CA HIS A 253 16.40 -2.07 -8.34
C HIS A 253 15.03 -2.00 -7.66
N LYS A 254 14.86 -1.16 -6.64
CA LYS A 254 13.56 -1.04 -5.97
C LYS A 254 12.52 -0.35 -6.84
N PHE A 255 12.94 0.64 -7.64
CA PHE A 255 12.07 1.29 -8.62
C PHE A 255 11.62 0.26 -9.65
N MET A 256 12.54 -0.57 -10.15
CA MET A 256 12.21 -1.69 -11.05
C MET A 256 11.16 -2.61 -10.45
N ASP A 257 11.37 -3.05 -9.20
CA ASP A 257 10.45 -3.95 -8.51
C ASP A 257 9.02 -3.37 -8.43
N PHE A 258 8.90 -2.04 -8.34
CA PHE A 258 7.62 -1.32 -8.31
C PHE A 258 7.06 -1.05 -9.71
N TYR A 259 7.86 -0.50 -10.62
CA TYR A 259 7.43 -0.09 -11.95
C TYR A 259 7.07 -1.28 -12.86
N TYR A 260 7.85 -2.36 -12.78
CA TYR A 260 7.59 -3.62 -13.49
C TYR A 260 6.64 -4.56 -12.73
N GLU A 261 6.00 -4.14 -11.63
CA GLU A 261 5.04 -4.95 -10.88
C GLU A 261 3.83 -5.31 -11.76
N THR A 262 3.98 -6.34 -12.61
CA THR A 262 2.99 -6.64 -13.66
C THR A 262 2.65 -8.11 -13.82
N TRP A 263 3.34 -9.08 -13.22
CA TRP A 263 3.17 -10.48 -13.66
C TRP A 263 2.66 -11.50 -12.61
N ASN A 264 2.52 -11.15 -11.33
CA ASN A 264 1.99 -12.07 -10.30
C ASN A 264 0.59 -11.67 -9.79
N LEU A 265 -0.32 -11.42 -10.73
CA LEU A 265 -1.59 -10.72 -10.51
C LEU A 265 -2.80 -11.57 -10.10
N GLU A 266 -2.61 -12.83 -9.73
CA GLU A 266 -3.73 -13.59 -9.15
C GLU A 266 -3.98 -13.21 -7.67
N GLU A 267 -3.02 -12.61 -6.95
CA GLU A 267 -3.14 -12.36 -5.50
C GLU A 267 -3.47 -10.91 -5.08
N PHE A 268 -3.33 -9.89 -5.94
CA PHE A 268 -3.32 -8.47 -5.48
C PHE A 268 -4.47 -7.56 -5.98
N GLY A 269 -5.43 -8.08 -6.75
CA GLY A 269 -6.63 -7.34 -7.16
C GLY A 269 -6.64 -6.91 -8.63
N PRO A 270 -7.66 -6.15 -9.08
CA PRO A 270 -7.77 -5.70 -10.47
C PRO A 270 -6.65 -4.73 -10.87
N TYR A 271 -6.39 -4.63 -12.17
CA TYR A 271 -5.53 -3.59 -12.73
C TYR A 271 -6.07 -2.20 -12.35
N ASN A 272 -5.14 -1.28 -12.08
CA ASN A 272 -5.39 0.14 -11.96
C ASN A 272 -4.15 0.91 -12.46
N HIS A 273 -4.32 2.18 -12.81
CA HIS A 273 -3.23 3.02 -13.36
C HIS A 273 -2.09 3.21 -12.36
N ARG A 274 -2.38 3.17 -11.06
CA ARG A 274 -1.39 3.36 -9.99
C ARG A 274 -0.38 2.20 -9.87
N ARG A 275 -0.83 0.96 -10.06
CA ARG A 275 -0.02 -0.25 -9.83
C ARG A 275 0.60 -0.82 -11.11
N HIS A 276 0.05 -0.50 -12.27
CA HIS A 276 0.46 -1.11 -13.55
C HIS A 276 1.06 -0.07 -14.49
N GLN A 277 1.94 0.76 -13.94
CA GLN A 277 2.49 1.94 -14.62
C GLN A 277 3.27 1.58 -15.88
N TYR A 278 4.13 0.55 -15.85
CA TYR A 278 4.89 0.12 -17.04
C TYR A 278 4.01 -0.15 -18.25
N PHE A 279 2.94 -0.91 -18.05
CA PHE A 279 2.02 -1.28 -19.11
C PHE A 279 1.22 -0.08 -19.62
N ALA A 280 0.71 0.75 -18.71
CA ALA A 280 -0.10 1.91 -19.03
C ALA A 280 0.72 3.01 -19.73
N ASP A 281 1.89 3.34 -19.19
CA ASP A 281 2.75 4.42 -19.68
C ASP A 281 3.28 4.11 -21.08
N TYR A 282 3.72 2.86 -21.33
CA TYR A 282 4.16 2.45 -22.65
C TYR A 282 3.01 2.50 -23.67
N TYR A 283 1.84 1.95 -23.33
CA TYR A 283 0.69 1.97 -24.24
C TYR A 283 0.25 3.40 -24.58
N LYS A 284 0.08 4.25 -23.57
CA LYS A 284 -0.34 5.63 -23.75
C LYS A 284 0.61 6.44 -24.63
N VAL A 285 1.92 6.29 -24.44
CA VAL A 285 2.91 7.13 -25.12
C VAL A 285 3.29 6.60 -26.51
N VAL A 286 3.36 5.28 -26.65
CA VAL A 286 3.91 4.64 -27.85
C VAL A 286 2.82 4.07 -28.76
N CYS A 287 1.72 3.57 -28.18
CA CYS A 287 0.77 2.68 -28.85
C CYS A 287 -0.57 3.35 -29.22
N SER A 288 -1.02 4.34 -28.45
CA SER A 288 -2.33 5.00 -28.61
C SER A 288 -2.47 5.81 -29.92
N GLY A 289 -1.36 6.20 -30.55
CA GLY A 289 -1.34 7.06 -31.72
C GLY A 289 -1.67 6.39 -33.07
N TYR A 290 -2.14 5.14 -33.08
CA TYR A 290 -2.40 4.37 -34.31
C TYR A 290 -3.89 4.08 -34.51
N ASP A 291 -4.34 4.10 -35.78
CA ASP A 291 -5.72 3.75 -36.17
C ASP A 291 -6.13 2.33 -35.74
N VAL A 292 -5.12 1.44 -35.65
CA VAL A 292 -5.26 0.09 -35.08
C VAL A 292 -4.38 0.06 -33.84
N PRO A 293 -4.91 -0.27 -32.65
CA PRO A 293 -4.14 -0.34 -31.40
C PRO A 293 -2.91 -1.24 -31.55
N ARG A 294 -1.72 -0.87 -31.09
CA ARG A 294 -0.48 -1.67 -31.26
C ARG A 294 0.39 -1.68 -30.03
N TYR A 295 0.45 -2.77 -29.27
CA TYR A 295 1.36 -2.85 -28.13
C TYR A 295 2.79 -3.19 -28.60
N TYR A 296 3.01 -4.31 -29.29
CA TYR A 296 4.36 -4.77 -29.64
C TYR A 296 4.85 -4.23 -30.99
N CYS A 297 4.00 -4.18 -32.00
CA CYS A 297 4.34 -3.79 -33.36
C CYS A 297 4.27 -2.27 -33.57
N ALA A 298 4.60 -1.50 -32.53
CA ALA A 298 4.76 -0.05 -32.62
C ALA A 298 6.20 0.29 -33.06
N PRO A 299 6.40 0.99 -34.19
CA PRO A 299 7.74 1.38 -34.62
C PRO A 299 8.40 2.33 -33.61
N PHE A 300 9.71 2.14 -33.43
CA PHE A 300 10.52 3.07 -32.66
C PHE A 300 10.51 4.44 -33.33
N THR A 301 10.20 5.47 -32.54
CA THR A 301 10.43 6.86 -32.93
C THR A 301 11.07 7.59 -31.77
N LEU A 302 11.98 8.50 -32.09
CA LEU A 302 12.66 9.31 -31.09
C LEU A 302 11.68 10.14 -30.26
N GLY A 303 10.62 10.66 -30.90
CA GLY A 303 9.56 11.41 -30.21
C GLY A 303 8.78 10.58 -29.20
N ASN A 304 8.41 9.34 -29.53
CA ASN A 304 7.77 8.43 -28.55
C ASN A 304 8.72 8.10 -27.40
N PHE A 305 9.99 7.84 -27.73
CA PHE A 305 11.01 7.54 -26.73
C PHE A 305 11.23 8.71 -25.76
N HIS A 306 11.30 9.96 -26.25
CA HIS A 306 11.45 11.15 -25.41
C HIS A 306 10.27 11.34 -24.47
N ARG A 307 9.03 11.25 -24.99
CA ARG A 307 7.83 11.32 -24.15
C ARG A 307 7.80 10.23 -23.08
N LEU A 308 8.25 9.01 -23.42
CA LEU A 308 8.28 7.92 -22.44
C LEU A 308 9.38 8.16 -21.40
N CYS A 309 10.52 8.74 -21.79
CA CYS A 309 11.55 9.15 -20.85
C CYS A 309 11.05 10.22 -19.87
N GLU A 310 10.26 11.19 -20.33
CA GLU A 310 9.65 12.20 -19.45
C GLU A 310 8.73 11.56 -18.40
N VAL A 311 7.90 10.60 -18.82
CA VAL A 311 7.05 9.83 -17.90
C VAL A 311 7.89 9.00 -16.92
N LEU A 312 8.91 8.28 -17.42
CA LEU A 312 9.80 7.48 -16.58
C LEU A 312 10.59 8.33 -15.58
N ASP A 313 11.03 9.53 -15.97
CA ASP A 313 11.69 10.47 -15.06
C ASP A 313 10.75 10.93 -13.95
N LEU A 314 9.48 11.19 -14.28
CA LEU A 314 8.45 11.51 -13.29
C LEU A 314 8.23 10.33 -12.34
N ARG A 315 8.01 9.12 -12.85
CA ARG A 315 7.82 7.91 -12.03
C ARG A 315 9.01 7.63 -11.12
N TYR A 316 10.22 7.76 -11.65
CA TYR A 316 11.44 7.54 -10.88
C TYR A 316 11.61 8.58 -9.78
N ARG A 317 11.26 9.84 -10.05
CA ARG A 317 11.25 10.91 -9.04
C ARG A 317 10.22 10.61 -7.95
N GLU A 318 8.95 10.37 -8.31
CA GLU A 318 7.88 9.99 -7.36
C GLU A 318 8.28 8.80 -6.48
N PHE A 319 9.04 7.85 -7.04
CA PHE A 319 9.54 6.69 -6.30
C PHE A 319 10.73 6.98 -5.37
N THR A 320 11.72 7.74 -5.86
CA THR A 320 12.98 8.01 -5.13
C THR A 320 12.87 9.16 -4.13
N GLU A 321 11.93 10.06 -4.35
CA GLU A 321 11.52 11.13 -3.46
C GLU A 321 10.15 10.75 -2.87
N PRO A 322 10.10 9.73 -1.98
CA PRO A 322 8.84 9.15 -1.55
C PRO A 322 8.00 10.16 -0.78
N GLY A 323 6.94 10.66 -1.43
CA GLY A 323 5.86 11.44 -0.83
C GLY A 323 6.29 12.57 0.10
N PHE A 324 5.36 13.02 0.93
CA PHE A 324 5.67 13.92 2.03
C PHE A 324 6.47 13.15 3.10
N ASP A 325 7.70 13.58 3.38
CA ASP A 325 8.53 13.08 4.48
C ASP A 325 8.94 14.26 5.37
N GLU A 326 8.24 14.41 6.49
CA GLU A 326 8.45 15.54 7.40
C GLU A 326 9.90 15.62 7.89
N GLU A 327 10.60 14.49 8.09
CA GLU A 327 11.97 14.46 8.60
C GLU A 327 12.98 15.09 7.63
N LYS A 328 12.63 15.21 6.35
CA LYS A 328 13.47 15.86 5.32
C LYS A 328 13.21 17.35 5.20
N LEU A 329 12.15 17.88 5.82
CA LEU A 329 11.82 19.29 5.73
C LEU A 329 12.65 20.11 6.72
N GLU A 330 13.07 21.28 6.28
CA GLU A 330 13.79 22.23 7.11
C GLU A 330 12.78 23.09 7.88
N ALA A 331 12.85 23.00 9.21
CA ALA A 331 12.13 23.93 10.07
C ALA A 331 12.73 25.33 9.89
N THR A 332 11.95 26.24 9.33
CA THR A 332 12.40 27.60 9.04
C THR A 332 12.50 28.47 10.31
N GLY A 333 11.89 28.02 11.41
CA GLY A 333 11.64 28.82 12.60
C GLY A 333 10.59 29.94 12.40
N ARG A 334 10.05 30.09 11.17
CA ARG A 334 8.96 31.00 10.87
C ARG A 334 7.65 30.36 11.30
N LYS A 335 6.74 31.20 11.78
CA LYS A 335 5.35 30.83 12.04
C LYS A 335 4.43 31.64 11.16
N VAL A 336 3.43 30.99 10.59
CA VAL A 336 2.39 31.62 9.78
C VAL A 336 1.10 31.59 10.57
N ARG A 337 0.47 32.76 10.75
CA ARG A 337 -0.76 32.86 11.52
C ARG A 337 -1.96 32.87 10.58
N SER A 338 -2.85 31.90 10.71
CA SER A 338 -4.13 31.96 10.00
C SER A 338 -5.06 32.96 10.69
N GLN A 339 -5.67 33.87 9.91
CA GLN A 339 -6.70 34.76 10.44
C GLN A 339 -7.96 33.99 10.84
N TYR A 340 -8.29 32.94 10.11
CA TYR A 340 -9.49 32.14 10.34
C TYR A 340 -9.38 31.30 11.61
N PHE A 341 -8.32 30.49 11.74
CA PHE A 341 -8.10 29.66 12.94
C PHE A 341 -7.67 30.50 14.16
N ALA A 342 -7.23 31.75 13.93
CA ALA A 342 -6.59 32.61 14.92
C ALA A 342 -5.36 31.98 15.61
N LYS A 343 -4.77 30.95 15.00
CA LYS A 343 -3.62 30.15 15.48
C LYS A 343 -2.41 30.26 14.56
N GLU A 344 -1.24 29.96 15.11
CA GLU A 344 0.04 29.93 14.40
C GLU A 344 0.39 28.50 14.03
N ALA A 345 0.78 28.27 12.77
CA ALA A 345 1.39 27.03 12.31
C ALA A 345 2.88 27.24 12.05
N GLU A 346 3.71 26.26 12.38
CA GLU A 346 5.13 26.25 12.03
C GLU A 346 5.31 26.02 10.52
N LEU A 347 6.13 26.86 9.86
CA LEU A 347 6.44 26.71 8.44
C LEU A 347 7.64 25.78 8.24
N LEU A 348 7.38 24.67 7.53
CA LEU A 348 8.36 23.71 7.08
C LEU A 348 8.57 23.85 5.57
N MET A 349 9.83 23.78 5.12
CA MET A 349 10.17 23.92 3.70
C MET A 349 11.04 22.75 3.23
N GLU A 350 10.76 22.25 2.03
CA GLU A 350 11.66 21.33 1.35
C GLU A 350 12.91 22.07 0.84
N PRO A 351 14.11 21.45 0.91
CA PRO A 351 15.31 22.03 0.33
C PRO A 351 15.14 22.44 -1.13
N GLY A 352 15.44 23.71 -1.43
CA GLY A 352 15.35 24.26 -2.79
C GLY A 352 14.04 24.96 -3.14
N VAL A 353 13.08 25.04 -2.21
CA VAL A 353 11.94 25.96 -2.31
C VAL A 353 12.44 27.40 -2.23
N SER A 354 11.97 28.28 -3.12
CA SER A 354 12.29 29.71 -3.05
C SER A 354 11.47 30.41 -1.97
N ASP A 355 12.06 31.42 -1.32
CA ASP A 355 11.35 32.24 -0.32
C ASP A 355 10.10 32.90 -0.91
N GLU A 356 10.16 33.33 -2.18
CA GLU A 356 9.02 33.93 -2.89
C GLU A 356 7.84 32.96 -3.00
N TYR A 357 8.10 31.70 -3.35
CA TYR A 357 7.04 30.69 -3.44
C TYR A 357 6.49 30.33 -2.05
N ALA A 358 7.37 30.19 -1.05
CA ALA A 358 6.96 29.95 0.33
C ALA A 358 6.09 31.09 0.89
N ASP A 359 6.41 32.35 0.57
CA ASP A 359 5.63 33.52 0.96
C ASP A 359 4.26 33.56 0.28
N ARG A 360 4.16 33.16 -1.00
CA ARG A 360 2.87 32.99 -1.69
C ARG A 360 2.00 31.92 -1.03
N CYS A 361 2.58 30.79 -0.64
CA CYS A 361 1.86 29.75 0.09
C CYS A 361 1.41 30.26 1.46
N ALA A 362 2.32 30.86 2.24
CA ALA A 362 2.00 31.41 3.56
C ALA A 362 0.87 32.45 3.50
N ALA A 363 0.87 33.32 2.49
CA ALA A 363 -0.21 34.28 2.27
C ALA A 363 -1.55 33.59 1.96
N ALA A 364 -1.56 32.52 1.16
CA ALA A 364 -2.77 31.75 0.88
C ALA A 364 -3.36 31.11 2.16
N PHE A 365 -2.52 30.65 3.09
CA PHE A 365 -2.96 30.12 4.39
C PHE A 365 -3.38 31.22 5.40
N GLU A 366 -2.69 32.37 5.40
CA GLU A 366 -3.02 33.48 6.28
C GLU A 366 -4.39 34.09 5.92
N TYR A 367 -4.66 34.24 4.62
CA TYR A 367 -5.83 34.90 4.05
C TYR A 367 -6.72 33.90 3.30
N MET A 368 -7.13 32.81 3.95
CA MET A 368 -8.02 31.81 3.32
C MET A 368 -9.35 32.44 2.89
N GLY A 369 -9.69 32.27 1.62
CA GLY A 369 -11.01 32.67 1.08
C GLY A 369 -12.13 31.75 1.56
N GLU A 370 -13.38 32.21 1.40
CA GLU A 370 -14.59 31.44 1.79
C GLU A 370 -14.65 30.07 1.12
N HIS A 371 -14.17 29.96 -0.12
CA HIS A 371 -14.12 28.70 -0.86
C HIS A 371 -13.23 27.65 -0.17
N LEU A 372 -11.97 28.00 0.13
CA LEU A 372 -11.03 27.09 0.80
C LEU A 372 -11.51 26.70 2.20
N VAL A 373 -12.14 27.63 2.93
CA VAL A 373 -12.77 27.33 4.23
C VAL A 373 -13.91 26.32 4.07
N GLY A 374 -14.76 26.49 3.06
CA GLY A 374 -15.81 25.53 2.73
C GLY A 374 -15.25 24.14 2.43
N GLU A 375 -14.20 24.07 1.61
CA GLU A 375 -13.52 22.82 1.23
C GLU A 375 -12.91 22.10 2.44
N LEU A 376 -12.19 22.82 3.30
CA LEU A 376 -11.61 22.26 4.53
C LEU A 376 -12.71 21.70 5.44
N SER A 377 -13.81 22.43 5.61
CA SER A 377 -14.94 21.95 6.42
C SER A 377 -15.58 20.72 5.81
N GLY A 378 -15.84 20.72 4.50
CA GLY A 378 -16.50 19.60 3.81
C GLY A 378 -15.71 18.31 3.96
N ASN A 379 -14.39 18.38 3.75
CA ASN A 379 -13.50 17.22 3.92
C ASN A 379 -13.42 16.77 5.38
N LEU A 380 -13.40 17.70 6.33
CA LEU A 380 -13.35 17.35 7.75
C LEU A 380 -14.64 16.68 8.27
N ILE A 381 -15.79 16.98 7.67
CA ILE A 381 -17.07 16.31 7.97
C ILE A 381 -17.00 14.80 7.71
N GLU A 382 -16.25 14.36 6.70
CA GLU A 382 -16.10 12.92 6.40
C GLU A 382 -15.41 12.14 7.54
N TYR A 383 -14.64 12.84 8.38
CA TYR A 383 -13.95 12.28 9.55
C TYR A 383 -14.71 12.51 10.86
N CYS A 384 -15.85 13.21 10.82
CA CYS A 384 -16.70 13.37 11.99
C CYS A 384 -17.41 12.04 12.30
N PRO A 385 -17.43 11.58 13.57
CA PRO A 385 -18.27 10.46 13.95
C PRO A 385 -19.76 10.79 13.69
N GLU A 386 -20.58 9.77 13.41
CA GLU A 386 -22.02 9.84 13.04
C GLU A 386 -22.93 10.61 14.02
N GLU A 387 -22.39 11.19 15.11
CA GLU A 387 -23.11 11.81 16.21
C GLU A 387 -23.40 13.32 16.03
N LEU A 388 -22.86 13.97 15.00
CA LEU A 388 -23.22 15.35 14.69
C LEU A 388 -24.55 15.40 13.93
N ALA A 389 -25.60 15.92 14.57
CA ALA A 389 -26.86 16.24 13.90
C ALA A 389 -26.61 17.12 12.66
N GLU A 390 -27.36 16.93 11.55
CA GLU A 390 -27.18 17.66 10.27
C GLU A 390 -27.10 19.18 10.45
N GLU A 391 -27.85 19.73 11.41
CA GLU A 391 -27.84 21.15 11.79
C GLU A 391 -26.51 21.66 12.39
N ASN A 392 -25.57 20.76 12.68
CA ASN A 392 -24.22 21.06 13.16
C ASN A 392 -23.12 20.88 12.10
N MET A 393 -23.46 20.50 10.87
CA MET A 393 -22.50 20.32 9.76
C MET A 393 -22.15 21.62 9.02
N LEU A 394 -22.19 22.78 9.71
CA LEU A 394 -21.79 24.07 9.13
C LEU A 394 -20.28 24.32 9.33
N PRO A 395 -19.57 24.99 8.39
CA PRO A 395 -18.13 25.27 8.53
C PRO A 395 -17.72 25.93 9.84
N GLU A 396 -18.53 26.87 10.31
CA GLU A 396 -18.34 27.60 11.57
C GLU A 396 -18.39 26.70 12.82
N LYS A 397 -18.98 25.51 12.71
CA LYS A 397 -19.13 24.54 13.80
C LYS A 397 -18.14 23.40 13.69
N VAL A 398 -17.74 23.01 12.46
CA VAL A 398 -16.87 21.86 12.23
C VAL A 398 -15.39 22.25 12.32
N LEU A 399 -14.97 23.29 11.62
CA LEU A 399 -13.55 23.68 11.56
C LEU A 399 -12.90 24.08 12.88
N PRO A 400 -13.60 24.65 13.88
CA PRO A 400 -13.00 24.92 15.19
C PRO A 400 -12.44 23.69 15.91
N HIS A 401 -12.86 22.48 15.50
CA HIS A 401 -12.35 21.22 16.02
C HIS A 401 -11.03 20.78 15.39
N PHE A 402 -10.54 21.50 14.37
CA PHE A 402 -9.22 21.27 13.78
C PHE A 402 -8.23 22.36 14.19
N GLU A 403 -7.07 21.94 14.70
CA GLU A 403 -5.98 22.80 15.08
C GLU A 403 -4.80 22.62 14.11
N PRO A 404 -4.49 23.60 13.24
CA PRO A 404 -3.31 23.53 12.40
C PRO A 404 -2.06 23.74 13.26
N ILE A 405 -1.11 22.81 13.17
CA ILE A 405 0.15 22.83 13.91
C ILE A 405 1.31 23.18 12.99
N LYS A 406 1.33 22.62 11.78
CA LYS A 406 2.39 22.84 10.79
C LYS A 406 1.82 23.10 9.41
N MET A 407 2.60 23.83 8.63
CA MET A 407 2.38 24.10 7.22
C MET A 407 3.65 23.69 6.47
N ALA A 408 3.53 22.73 5.57
CA ALA A 408 4.66 22.25 4.78
C ALA A 408 4.56 22.72 3.33
N VAL A 409 5.64 23.31 2.82
CA VAL A 409 5.76 23.76 1.43
C VAL A 409 6.80 22.88 0.73
N LEU A 410 6.35 22.18 -0.31
CA LEU A 410 7.18 21.31 -1.13
C LEU A 410 7.59 22.03 -2.41
N LYS A 411 8.73 21.64 -2.98
CA LYS A 411 9.29 22.26 -4.18
C LYS A 411 8.33 22.10 -5.36
N PRO A 412 7.94 23.20 -6.02
CA PRO A 412 7.02 23.12 -7.15
C PRO A 412 7.71 22.55 -8.39
N ASP A 413 6.92 21.87 -9.23
CA ASP A 413 7.40 21.37 -10.53
C ASP A 413 7.73 22.50 -11.52
N THR A 414 7.09 23.66 -11.36
CA THR A 414 7.27 24.84 -12.21
C THR A 414 7.28 26.13 -11.40
N GLU A 415 7.96 27.17 -11.87
CA GLU A 415 8.00 28.47 -11.18
C GLU A 415 6.63 29.16 -11.13
N ASP A 416 5.78 28.93 -12.13
CA ASP A 416 4.44 29.50 -12.27
C ASP A 416 3.35 28.70 -11.53
N ALA A 417 3.73 27.69 -10.74
CA ALA A 417 2.77 26.85 -10.05
C ALA A 417 1.87 27.65 -9.08
N PRO A 418 0.58 27.28 -8.92
CA PRO A 418 -0.28 27.89 -7.92
C PRO A 418 0.26 27.63 -6.51
N PRO A 419 -0.09 28.44 -5.50
CA PRO A 419 0.29 28.16 -4.12
C PRO A 419 -0.20 26.77 -3.71
N ALA A 420 0.70 25.90 -3.29
CA ALA A 420 0.37 24.54 -2.87
C ALA A 420 1.17 24.17 -1.62
N TYR A 421 0.49 23.55 -0.65
CA TYR A 421 1.04 23.25 0.67
C TYR A 421 0.24 22.16 1.37
N LEU A 422 0.85 21.53 2.37
CA LEU A 422 0.15 20.66 3.31
C LEU A 422 -0.14 21.41 4.61
N LEU A 423 -1.37 21.29 5.11
CA LEU A 423 -1.74 21.68 6.47
C LEU A 423 -1.78 20.44 7.33
N LEU A 424 -1.05 20.46 8.42
CA LEU A 424 -0.87 19.33 9.30
C LEU A 424 -1.30 19.74 10.69
N GLY A 425 -2.21 18.98 11.29
CA GLY A 425 -2.83 19.38 12.53
C GLY A 425 -3.47 18.24 13.30
N GLU A 426 -4.05 18.60 14.42
CA GLU A 426 -4.83 17.70 15.26
C GLU A 426 -6.31 18.03 15.12
N SER A 427 -7.16 17.03 15.36
CA SER A 427 -8.60 17.20 15.38
C SER A 427 -9.16 16.59 16.65
N ASP A 428 -10.17 17.23 17.25
CA ASP A 428 -10.88 16.68 18.42
C ASP A 428 -11.50 15.30 18.13
N TRP A 429 -11.70 14.94 16.86
CA TRP A 429 -12.23 13.64 16.44
C TRP A 429 -11.17 12.59 16.15
N GLU A 430 -9.91 13.01 15.95
CA GLU A 430 -8.79 12.13 15.61
C GLU A 430 -7.52 12.61 16.33
N GLU A 431 -7.52 12.43 17.65
CA GLU A 431 -6.40 12.83 18.52
C GLU A 431 -5.16 11.92 18.36
N GLU A 432 -5.32 10.67 17.90
CA GLU A 432 -4.23 9.69 17.88
C GLU A 432 -3.34 9.81 16.65
N HIS A 433 -3.93 10.08 15.48
CA HIS A 433 -3.20 10.04 14.20
C HIS A 433 -2.97 11.43 13.59
N GLY A 434 -3.71 12.45 14.03
CA GLY A 434 -3.73 13.77 13.40
C GLY A 434 -4.28 13.73 11.96
N LEU A 435 -4.52 14.90 11.40
CA LEU A 435 -5.04 15.07 10.04
C LEU A 435 -4.11 15.93 9.19
N SER A 436 -4.10 15.63 7.91
CA SER A 436 -3.40 16.38 6.87
C SER A 436 -4.37 16.80 5.78
N PHE A 437 -4.29 18.05 5.35
CA PHE A 437 -4.96 18.56 4.16
C PHE A 437 -3.92 18.94 3.12
N THR A 438 -4.07 18.44 1.91
CA THR A 438 -3.26 18.86 0.76
C THR A 438 -4.02 19.93 -0.02
N VAL A 439 -3.46 21.13 -0.08
CA VAL A 439 -4.08 22.30 -0.69
C VAL A 439 -3.34 22.70 -1.96
N ILE A 440 -4.09 22.99 -3.02
CA ILE A 440 -3.58 23.55 -4.28
C ILE A 440 -4.48 24.70 -4.71
N GLY A 441 -3.95 25.92 -4.72
CA GLY A 441 -4.75 27.14 -4.91
C GLY A 441 -5.78 27.29 -3.78
N GLU A 442 -7.07 27.27 -4.15
CA GLU A 442 -8.20 27.38 -3.22
C GLU A 442 -8.92 26.05 -2.98
N TYR A 443 -8.34 24.91 -3.39
CA TYR A 443 -8.97 23.59 -3.31
C TYR A 443 -8.23 22.66 -2.36
N VAL A 444 -9.00 21.83 -1.65
CA VAL A 444 -8.48 20.72 -0.85
C VAL A 444 -8.55 19.45 -1.69
N VAL A 445 -7.41 19.01 -2.23
CA VAL A 445 -7.35 17.85 -3.14
C VAL A 445 -7.19 16.51 -2.42
N SER A 446 -6.80 16.55 -1.14
CA SER A 446 -6.70 15.38 -0.28
C SER A 446 -6.92 15.77 1.18
N CYS A 447 -7.62 14.91 1.91
CA CYS A 447 -7.65 14.88 3.37
C CYS A 447 -7.27 13.46 3.79
N ALA A 448 -6.31 13.32 4.69
CA ALA A 448 -5.78 12.03 5.10
C ALA A 448 -5.21 12.10 6.53
N TYR A 449 -4.89 10.94 7.12
CA TYR A 449 -4.10 10.93 8.35
C TYR A 449 -2.71 11.52 8.11
N TYR A 450 -2.07 11.99 9.18
CA TYR A 450 -0.74 12.61 9.09
C TYR A 450 0.29 11.67 8.43
N SER A 451 0.24 10.37 8.73
CA SER A 451 1.14 9.36 8.14
C SER A 451 0.91 9.10 6.66
N ASP A 452 -0.26 9.49 6.15
CA ASP A 452 -0.71 9.25 4.77
C ASP A 452 -0.77 10.56 3.98
N ALA A 453 -0.15 11.63 4.50
CA ALA A 453 -0.03 12.90 3.83
C ALA A 453 0.66 12.73 2.48
N ALA A 454 0.07 13.33 1.45
CA ALA A 454 0.48 13.20 0.06
C ALA A 454 1.03 14.52 -0.47
N SER A 455 2.05 14.46 -1.31
CA SER A 455 2.60 15.67 -1.94
C SER A 455 1.56 16.28 -2.88
N PRO A 456 1.35 17.62 -2.88
CA PRO A 456 0.44 18.25 -3.83
C PRO A 456 0.87 18.01 -5.27
N TRP A 457 2.13 17.65 -5.52
CA TRP A 457 2.69 17.39 -6.84
C TRP A 457 2.51 15.95 -7.31
N GLU A 458 1.89 15.07 -6.51
CA GLU A 458 1.50 13.74 -6.99
C GLU A 458 0.51 13.85 -8.16
N GLU A 459 0.73 13.04 -9.21
CA GLU A 459 -0.05 13.10 -10.44
C GLU A 459 -1.57 13.07 -10.21
N ASP A 460 -2.01 12.21 -9.30
CA ASP A 460 -3.44 12.02 -9.01
C ASP A 460 -4.06 13.22 -8.29
N LEU A 461 -3.31 13.92 -7.44
CA LEU A 461 -3.78 15.13 -6.78
C LEU A 461 -3.81 16.31 -7.76
N GLN A 462 -2.84 16.36 -8.67
CA GLN A 462 -2.84 17.31 -9.79
C GLN A 462 -4.05 17.09 -10.71
N TRP A 463 -4.44 15.84 -10.98
CA TRP A 463 -5.67 15.54 -11.72
C TRP A 463 -6.92 16.03 -10.99
N LYS A 464 -7.05 15.75 -9.68
CA LYS A 464 -8.17 16.26 -8.87
C LYS A 464 -8.27 17.78 -8.92
N TYR A 465 -7.15 18.49 -8.76
CA TYR A 465 -7.08 19.95 -8.87
C TYR A 465 -7.59 20.43 -10.23
N ARG A 466 -7.05 19.90 -11.33
CA ARG A 466 -7.43 20.31 -12.69
C ARG A 466 -8.91 20.06 -12.97
N ILE A 467 -9.45 18.93 -12.53
CA ILE A 467 -10.87 18.58 -12.71
C ILE A 467 -11.78 19.58 -11.98
N ARG A 468 -11.48 19.88 -10.72
CA ARG A 468 -12.26 20.85 -9.93
C ARG A 468 -12.19 22.25 -10.52
N LYS A 469 -10.98 22.68 -10.88
CA LYS A 469 -10.77 23.98 -11.52
C LYS A 469 -11.55 24.12 -12.83
N ASP A 470 -11.47 23.12 -13.71
CA ASP A 470 -12.24 23.11 -14.95
C ASP A 470 -13.76 23.12 -14.70
N ALA A 471 -14.23 22.42 -13.67
CA ALA A 471 -15.64 22.43 -13.30
C ALA A 471 -16.11 23.83 -12.86
N GLU A 472 -15.32 24.52 -12.04
CA GLU A 472 -15.62 25.88 -11.57
C GLU A 472 -15.52 26.93 -12.67
N ASP A 473 -14.46 26.85 -13.49
CA ASP A 473 -14.24 27.74 -14.64
C ASP A 473 -15.28 27.52 -15.76
N GLY A 474 -16.16 26.52 -15.64
CA GLY A 474 -17.15 26.18 -16.65
C GLY A 474 -16.54 25.52 -17.90
N ASN A 475 -15.31 25.03 -17.80
CA ASN A 475 -14.58 24.36 -18.86
C ASN A 475 -15.00 22.89 -19.00
N TYR A 476 -16.15 22.69 -19.64
CA TYR A 476 -16.74 21.38 -19.89
C TYR A 476 -16.61 20.97 -21.36
N CYS A 477 -16.43 19.67 -21.60
CA CYS A 477 -16.54 19.08 -22.93
C CYS A 477 -17.53 17.90 -22.92
N MET A 478 -17.90 17.43 -24.12
CA MET A 478 -18.65 16.19 -24.28
C MET A 478 -17.66 15.04 -24.39
N ALA A 479 -17.76 14.07 -23.49
CA ALA A 479 -16.99 12.83 -23.53
C ALA A 479 -17.90 11.65 -23.83
N ASN A 480 -17.40 10.66 -24.56
CA ASN A 480 -18.14 9.42 -24.79
C ASN A 480 -18.11 8.57 -23.50
N VAL A 481 -19.27 8.06 -23.08
CA VAL A 481 -19.37 7.12 -21.94
C VAL A 481 -18.70 5.80 -22.31
N ILE A 482 -19.08 5.24 -23.46
CA ILE A 482 -18.41 4.12 -24.10
C ILE A 482 -17.58 4.66 -25.27
N PRO A 483 -16.25 4.49 -25.27
CA PRO A 483 -15.38 4.83 -26.40
C PRO A 483 -15.83 4.23 -27.73
N GLU A 484 -15.59 4.93 -28.85
CA GLU A 484 -15.95 4.44 -30.19
C GLU A 484 -15.24 3.12 -30.55
N ARG A 485 -14.00 2.96 -30.08
CA ARG A 485 -13.21 1.72 -30.21
C ARG A 485 -13.82 0.51 -29.48
N PHE A 486 -14.71 0.73 -28.52
CA PHE A 486 -15.51 -0.32 -27.89
C PHE A 486 -16.93 -0.42 -28.47
N GLY A 487 -17.18 0.21 -29.63
CA GLY A 487 -18.48 0.22 -30.30
C GLY A 487 -19.44 1.29 -29.79
N GLY A 488 -18.96 2.25 -28.99
CA GLY A 488 -19.75 3.41 -28.61
C GLY A 488 -20.08 4.32 -29.81
N SER A 489 -21.19 5.04 -29.72
CA SER A 489 -21.62 6.00 -30.74
C SER A 489 -21.38 7.44 -30.29
N GLY A 490 -21.16 8.35 -31.23
CA GLY A 490 -21.13 9.81 -30.96
C GLY A 490 -22.53 10.42 -30.76
N THR A 491 -23.51 9.64 -30.28
CA THR A 491 -24.90 10.06 -30.09
C THR A 491 -25.16 10.50 -28.65
N ALA A 492 -26.21 11.28 -28.45
CA ALA A 492 -26.51 11.91 -27.16
C ALA A 492 -26.73 10.93 -26.00
N ASP A 493 -27.11 9.69 -26.27
CA ASP A 493 -27.29 8.62 -25.28
C ASP A 493 -25.97 8.00 -24.80
N ASN A 494 -24.87 8.23 -25.51
CA ASN A 494 -23.52 7.78 -25.15
C ASN A 494 -22.56 8.96 -24.87
N GLN A 495 -23.08 10.18 -24.76
CA GLN A 495 -22.27 11.36 -24.48
C GLN A 495 -22.66 11.98 -23.14
N VAL A 496 -21.64 12.38 -22.39
CA VAL A 496 -21.81 13.05 -21.10
C VAL A 496 -20.98 14.32 -21.07
N ARG A 497 -21.55 15.38 -20.48
CA ARG A 497 -20.85 16.63 -20.26
C ARG A 497 -20.03 16.53 -18.96
N ILE A 498 -18.71 16.62 -19.05
CA ILE A 498 -17.78 16.54 -17.90
C ILE A 498 -16.65 17.58 -18.03
N PRO A 499 -15.93 17.92 -16.95
CA PRO A 499 -14.79 18.83 -17.01
C PRO A 499 -13.74 18.35 -18.03
N ALA A 500 -13.08 19.28 -18.73
CA ALA A 500 -12.13 18.91 -19.79
C ALA A 500 -10.97 18.03 -19.28
N ALA A 501 -10.41 18.33 -18.11
CA ALA A 501 -9.42 17.50 -17.44
C ALA A 501 -9.97 16.11 -17.07
N ALA A 502 -11.25 16.00 -16.72
CA ALA A 502 -11.86 14.70 -16.44
C ALA A 502 -12.01 13.86 -17.71
N ALA A 503 -12.35 14.47 -18.84
CA ALA A 503 -12.36 13.77 -20.13
C ALA A 503 -10.97 13.26 -20.50
N ALA A 504 -9.94 14.10 -20.35
CA ALA A 504 -8.55 13.68 -20.60
C ALA A 504 -8.13 12.50 -19.71
N ARG A 505 -8.48 12.54 -18.40
CA ARG A 505 -8.17 11.44 -17.49
C ARG A 505 -8.99 10.18 -17.78
N LYS A 506 -10.24 10.33 -18.20
CA LYS A 506 -11.08 9.23 -18.67
C LYS A 506 -10.44 8.53 -19.87
N ASP A 507 -9.93 9.28 -20.84
CA ASP A 507 -9.28 8.71 -22.02
C ASP A 507 -8.08 7.82 -21.61
N GLU A 508 -7.33 8.21 -20.57
CA GLU A 508 -6.23 7.37 -20.03
C GLU A 508 -6.72 6.05 -19.43
N TYR A 509 -7.86 6.06 -18.75
CA TYR A 509 -8.49 4.85 -18.22
C TYR A 509 -8.99 3.95 -19.35
N ASP A 510 -9.58 4.55 -20.38
CA ASP A 510 -10.08 3.84 -21.55
C ASP A 510 -8.93 3.22 -22.35
N ASP A 511 -7.78 3.90 -22.46
CA ASP A 511 -6.59 3.40 -23.15
C ASP A 511 -6.03 2.16 -22.43
N LEU A 512 -5.98 2.20 -21.09
CA LEU A 512 -5.56 1.04 -20.31
C LEU A 512 -6.51 -0.15 -20.47
N VAL A 513 -7.83 0.08 -20.44
CA VAL A 513 -8.79 -1.00 -20.68
C VAL A 513 -8.66 -1.55 -22.10
N GLU A 514 -8.39 -0.72 -23.10
CA GLU A 514 -8.18 -1.17 -24.48
C GLU A 514 -6.95 -2.07 -24.59
N ALA A 515 -5.86 -1.68 -23.93
CA ALA A 515 -4.65 -2.48 -23.85
C ALA A 515 -4.93 -3.85 -23.19
N LEU A 516 -5.78 -3.90 -22.15
CA LEU A 516 -6.21 -5.16 -21.53
C LEU A 516 -7.07 -6.03 -22.46
N TYR A 517 -7.97 -5.42 -23.24
CA TYR A 517 -8.74 -6.13 -24.27
C TYR A 517 -7.83 -6.76 -25.32
N MET A 518 -6.84 -6.00 -25.77
CA MET A 518 -5.89 -6.46 -26.79
C MET A 518 -5.12 -7.70 -26.36
N ARG A 519 -4.85 -7.82 -25.06
CA ARG A 519 -4.17 -8.98 -24.46
C ARG A 519 -5.11 -10.07 -23.98
N LYS A 520 -6.40 -9.99 -24.32
CA LYS A 520 -7.47 -10.91 -23.87
C LYS A 520 -7.58 -11.00 -22.34
N MET A 521 -7.15 -9.94 -21.64
CA MET A 521 -7.24 -9.80 -20.20
C MET A 521 -8.54 -9.10 -19.78
N ALA A 522 -9.26 -8.50 -20.72
CA ALA A 522 -10.61 -8.01 -20.53
C ALA A 522 -11.50 -8.52 -21.69
N SER A 523 -12.77 -8.77 -21.38
CA SER A 523 -13.83 -9.08 -22.33
C SER A 523 -15.07 -8.20 -22.16
N SER A 524 -15.13 -7.38 -21.09
CA SER A 524 -16.20 -6.39 -20.87
C SER A 524 -15.64 -5.03 -20.43
N TYR A 525 -16.42 -3.98 -20.72
CA TYR A 525 -16.19 -2.59 -20.33
C TYR A 525 -17.50 -2.06 -19.73
N ASP A 526 -17.41 -1.35 -18.61
CA ASP A 526 -18.54 -0.72 -17.94
C ASP A 526 -18.12 0.66 -17.43
N CYS A 527 -18.85 1.71 -17.81
CA CYS A 527 -18.68 3.07 -17.32
C CYS A 527 -19.97 3.54 -16.66
N ARG A 528 -19.91 3.83 -15.36
CA ARG A 528 -21.05 4.28 -14.56
C ARG A 528 -20.86 5.72 -14.12
N LEU A 529 -21.95 6.47 -14.18
CA LEU A 529 -22.00 7.87 -13.80
C LEU A 529 -22.98 8.03 -12.63
N THR A 530 -22.58 8.80 -11.63
CA THR A 530 -23.46 9.19 -10.52
C THR A 530 -23.78 10.67 -10.65
N TYR A 531 -25.07 10.99 -10.64
CA TYR A 531 -25.58 12.33 -10.88
C TYR A 531 -26.07 12.98 -9.59
N ASP A 532 -25.79 14.27 -9.50
CA ASP A 532 -26.42 15.21 -8.58
C ASP A 532 -26.62 16.52 -9.37
N GLY A 533 -27.84 16.68 -9.88
CA GLY A 533 -28.17 17.68 -10.91
C GLY A 533 -27.86 17.22 -12.35
N ASP A 534 -27.63 18.19 -13.24
CA ASP A 534 -27.55 17.98 -14.70
C ASP A 534 -26.18 17.50 -15.19
N VAL A 535 -25.17 17.48 -14.32
CA VAL A 535 -23.80 17.05 -14.62
C VAL A 535 -23.45 15.98 -13.58
N PRO A 536 -22.81 14.87 -13.99
CA PRO A 536 -22.39 13.84 -13.05
C PRO A 536 -21.36 14.39 -12.06
N ASN A 537 -21.46 13.95 -10.81
CA ASN A 537 -20.47 14.24 -9.76
C ASN A 537 -19.38 13.15 -9.68
N TYR A 538 -19.64 11.97 -10.24
CA TYR A 538 -18.73 10.84 -10.13
C TYR A 538 -18.76 9.96 -11.38
N LEU A 539 -17.60 9.40 -11.71
CA LEU A 539 -17.41 8.45 -12.80
C LEU A 539 -16.65 7.22 -12.29
N PHE A 540 -17.14 6.04 -12.66
CA PHE A 540 -16.53 4.75 -12.33
C PHE A 540 -16.35 3.92 -13.61
N ILE A 541 -15.13 3.49 -13.91
CA ILE A 541 -14.83 2.60 -15.03
C ILE A 541 -14.40 1.25 -14.49
N SER A 542 -14.85 0.18 -15.11
CA SER A 542 -14.37 -1.16 -14.82
C SER A 542 -14.35 -2.05 -16.05
N ALA A 543 -13.49 -3.07 -16.01
CA ALA A 543 -13.41 -4.12 -17.01
C ALA A 543 -13.42 -5.50 -16.32
N THR A 544 -13.97 -6.50 -17.00
CA THR A 544 -13.95 -7.88 -16.50
C THR A 544 -13.48 -8.86 -17.56
N ASN A 545 -12.92 -9.99 -17.12
CA ASN A 545 -12.76 -11.20 -17.93
C ASN A 545 -13.67 -12.30 -17.37
N GLY A 546 -14.81 -12.52 -18.03
CA GLY A 546 -15.87 -13.34 -17.48
C GLY A 546 -16.39 -12.75 -16.15
N LYS A 547 -16.21 -13.48 -15.04
CA LYS A 547 -16.63 -13.05 -13.69
C LYS A 547 -15.53 -12.32 -12.91
N VAL A 548 -14.30 -12.32 -13.40
CA VAL A 548 -13.16 -11.71 -12.69
C VAL A 548 -13.06 -10.25 -13.11
N ARG A 549 -13.09 -9.33 -12.16
CA ARG A 549 -12.81 -7.92 -12.43
C ARG A 549 -11.32 -7.76 -12.72
N THR A 550 -11.00 -7.26 -13.89
CA THR A 550 -9.61 -7.09 -14.34
C THR A 550 -9.18 -5.65 -14.34
N TYR A 551 -10.10 -4.68 -14.33
CA TYR A 551 -9.79 -3.27 -14.09
C TYR A 551 -10.91 -2.61 -13.28
N ALA A 552 -10.56 -1.66 -12.41
CA ALA A 552 -11.52 -0.71 -11.87
C ALA A 552 -10.85 0.55 -11.35
N ASP A 553 -11.41 1.69 -11.70
CA ASP A 553 -11.00 2.99 -11.18
C ASP A 553 -12.17 3.97 -11.10
N SER A 554 -11.97 5.05 -10.36
CA SER A 554 -13.00 6.02 -10.06
C SER A 554 -12.46 7.44 -9.99
N MET A 555 -13.30 8.39 -10.35
CA MET A 555 -12.90 9.78 -10.46
C MET A 555 -14.05 10.71 -10.04
N PRO A 556 -13.81 11.61 -9.06
CA PRO A 556 -14.72 12.69 -8.77
C PRO A 556 -14.70 13.70 -9.93
N LEU A 557 -15.87 14.24 -10.28
CA LEU A 557 -16.05 15.22 -11.34
C LEU A 557 -16.39 16.61 -10.79
N ARG A 558 -16.58 16.72 -9.48
CA ARG A 558 -16.79 17.93 -8.70
C ARG A 558 -16.12 17.77 -7.34
#